data_AF-A0A512NH66-F1
#
_entry.id   AF-A0A512NH66-F1
#
_cell.length_a   1.000
_cell.length_b   1.000
_cell.length_c   1.000
_cell.angle_alpha   90.00
_cell.angle_beta   90.00
_cell.angle_gamma   90.00
#
_symmetry.space_group_name_H-M   'P 1'
#
loop_
_entity.id
_entity.type
_entity.pdbx_description
1 polymer ?
#
loop_
_entity_poly.entity_id
_entity_poly.type
_entity_poly.pdbx_seq_one_letter_code
_entity_poly.pdbx_strand_id
1 'polypeptide(L)'
;MPRFVQYLNHSGVYAEQDFMIVPRPGFNLVCLRDSKDVNLSHDSRLQVERVGFDDVEGVALEYINYRYGKKKSQERDDQLLRLRTALFATAPPDSLSRGYKVTANGKGVPELKATRGNISVKLDVGLLPRKDFKIAFRFLRQLDQSNKEIEATRWKPEDAPWMLTRLNWIFGAQANIFFTQVDASWFTVKKALGPKIMRDDFRTYIVPHKTKGADITCFLVGDYDARATEAAGEYLDDQQVCVVVDDGNPPVFDYGEAFIGVMAHEIGHFLHHKRNIAGSGHHSRGGILLSSGMESLALDKDLVTDLTAW
;
A
#
# COMPACT_ATOMS: atom_id res chain seq x y z
N MET A 1 22.48 7.42 10.28
CA MET A 1 21.61 6.24 10.42
C MET A 1 20.16 6.67 10.43
N PRO A 2 19.27 6.02 9.67
CA PRO A 2 17.86 6.37 9.74
C PRO A 2 17.24 5.96 11.07
N ARG A 3 16.60 6.91 11.76
CA ARG A 3 15.87 6.63 13.01
C ARG A 3 14.67 5.72 12.69
N PHE A 4 14.15 4.95 13.66
CA PHE A 4 12.91 4.14 13.48
C PHE A 4 11.76 4.94 12.85
N VAL A 5 11.71 6.22 13.16
CA VAL A 5 10.87 7.24 12.50
C VAL A 5 11.03 7.26 10.99
N GLN A 6 12.26 7.37 10.49
CA GLN A 6 12.51 7.42 9.07
C GLN A 6 12.13 6.10 8.41
N TYR A 7 12.32 4.94 9.06
CA TYR A 7 11.78 3.68 8.55
C TYR A 7 10.24 3.71 8.44
N LEU A 8 9.53 4.15 9.49
CA LEU A 8 8.08 4.30 9.45
C LEU A 8 7.64 5.25 8.32
N ASN A 9 8.32 6.39 8.14
CA ASN A 9 8.07 7.33 7.05
C ASN A 9 8.23 6.66 5.68
N HIS A 10 9.33 5.94 5.44
CA HIS A 10 9.59 5.25 4.17
C HIS A 10 8.67 4.03 3.95
N SER A 11 8.06 3.48 5.00
CA SER A 11 7.08 2.40 4.91
C SER A 11 5.62 2.88 4.78
N GLY A 12 5.38 4.19 4.72
CA GLY A 12 4.04 4.78 4.63
C GLY A 12 3.25 4.83 5.95
N VAL A 13 3.91 4.60 7.10
CA VAL A 13 3.30 4.46 8.44
C VAL A 13 3.37 5.76 9.26
N TYR A 14 3.83 6.87 8.68
CA TYR A 14 4.00 8.13 9.42
C TYR A 14 3.38 9.33 8.71
N ALA A 15 2.08 9.46 8.89
CA ALA A 15 1.44 10.74 9.16
C ALA A 15 1.28 10.86 10.70
N GLU A 16 0.80 11.97 11.24
CA GLU A 16 0.23 12.00 12.59
C GLU A 16 -0.99 11.06 12.59
N GLN A 17 -0.74 9.76 12.78
CA GLN A 17 -1.75 8.70 12.67
C GLN A 17 -2.19 8.34 14.08
N ASP A 18 -3.46 8.66 14.36
CA ASP A 18 -4.22 8.17 15.51
C ASP A 18 -4.67 6.72 15.33
N PHE A 19 -4.18 6.02 14.30
CA PHE A 19 -4.63 4.69 13.92
C PHE A 19 -3.49 3.77 13.44
N MET A 20 -3.54 2.48 13.81
CA MET A 20 -2.59 1.43 13.42
C MET A 20 -3.35 0.16 13.03
N ILE A 21 -2.79 -0.63 12.10
CA ILE A 21 -3.27 -1.99 11.84
C ILE A 21 -2.39 -3.06 12.45
N VAL A 22 -3.03 -4.02 13.12
CA VAL A 22 -2.41 -5.25 13.57
C VAL A 22 -3.04 -6.43 12.82
N PRO A 23 -2.24 -7.21 12.07
CA PRO A 23 -2.76 -8.31 11.28
C PRO A 23 -3.18 -9.51 12.13
N ARG A 24 -4.18 -10.25 11.65
CA ARG A 24 -4.66 -11.53 12.18
C ARG A 24 -4.47 -12.66 11.16
N PRO A 25 -3.60 -13.66 11.43
CA PRO A 25 -2.59 -13.70 12.49
C PRO A 25 -1.43 -12.73 12.22
N GLY A 26 -0.64 -12.39 13.25
CA GLY A 26 0.58 -11.59 13.12
C GLY A 26 0.69 -10.47 14.15
N PHE A 27 1.53 -9.48 13.87
CA PHE A 27 1.77 -8.33 14.73
C PHE A 27 2.14 -7.08 13.93
N ASN A 28 2.09 -5.93 14.60
CA ASN A 28 2.73 -4.71 14.13
C ASN A 28 3.62 -4.12 15.22
N LEU A 29 4.46 -3.14 14.85
CA LEU A 29 5.44 -2.52 15.72
C LEU A 29 5.08 -1.06 15.97
N VAL A 30 5.11 -0.65 17.24
CA VAL A 30 4.93 0.74 17.65
C VAL A 30 6.13 1.20 18.47
N CYS A 31 6.53 2.45 18.28
CA CYS A 31 7.62 3.06 19.05
C CYS A 31 7.10 4.25 19.85
N LEU A 32 7.25 4.16 21.17
CA LEU A 32 7.07 5.28 22.08
C LEU A 32 8.40 6.02 22.20
N ARG A 33 8.50 7.21 21.59
CA ARG A 33 9.78 7.94 21.47
C ARG A 33 10.31 8.50 22.78
N ASP A 34 9.40 8.89 23.66
CA ASP A 34 9.71 9.41 24.98
C ASP A 34 8.89 8.60 25.99
N SER A 35 9.52 7.55 26.49
CA SER A 35 8.88 6.54 27.34
C SER A 35 9.01 6.83 28.82
N LYS A 36 9.79 7.85 29.20
CA LYS A 36 10.05 8.16 30.60
C LYS A 36 8.73 8.55 31.28
N ASP A 37 8.43 7.92 32.41
CA ASP A 37 7.24 8.18 33.20
C ASP A 37 5.92 8.02 32.42
N VAL A 38 5.93 7.27 31.31
CA VAL A 38 4.72 6.96 30.54
C VAL A 38 4.17 5.60 30.97
N ASN A 39 2.89 5.59 31.33
CA ASN A 39 2.14 4.36 31.53
C ASN A 39 1.43 3.97 30.22
N LEU A 40 1.63 2.73 29.78
CA LEU A 40 0.91 2.14 28.66
C LEU A 40 -0.23 1.28 29.18
N SER A 41 -1.41 1.50 28.61
CA SER A 41 -2.60 0.68 28.86
C SER A 41 -3.22 0.31 27.52
N HIS A 42 -3.81 -0.87 27.45
CA HIS A 42 -4.41 -1.39 26.23
C HIS A 42 -5.64 -2.24 26.54
N ASP A 43 -6.50 -2.36 25.54
CA ASP A 43 -7.63 -3.27 25.56
C ASP A 43 -7.16 -4.75 25.69
N SER A 44 -7.98 -5.59 26.31
CA SER A 44 -7.77 -7.05 26.42
C SER A 44 -7.62 -7.77 25.08
N ARG A 45 -8.14 -7.18 23.99
CA ARG A 45 -8.02 -7.68 22.62
C ARG A 45 -6.63 -7.43 22.01
N LEU A 46 -5.78 -6.69 22.69
CA LEU A 46 -4.38 -6.46 22.34
C LEU A 46 -3.46 -7.17 23.32
N GLN A 47 -2.34 -7.67 22.81
CA GLN A 47 -1.19 -8.04 23.61
C GLN A 47 -0.02 -7.16 23.16
N VAL A 48 0.59 -6.49 24.13
CA VAL A 48 1.63 -5.49 23.90
C VAL A 48 2.87 -5.92 24.68
N GLU A 49 3.92 -6.27 23.95
CA GLU A 49 5.18 -6.75 24.51
C GLU A 49 6.29 -5.78 24.17
N ARG A 50 7.10 -5.42 25.16
CA ARG A 50 8.32 -4.63 24.91
C ARG A 50 9.32 -5.50 24.16
N VAL A 51 9.89 -4.96 23.09
CA VAL A 51 10.98 -5.62 22.36
C VAL A 51 12.28 -5.36 23.12
N GLY A 52 12.83 -6.42 23.72
CA GLY A 52 14.14 -6.39 24.39
C GLY A 52 15.29 -6.45 23.39
N PHE A 53 16.51 -6.27 23.89
CA PHE A 53 17.73 -6.34 23.06
C PHE A 53 17.91 -7.73 22.44
N ASP A 54 17.66 -8.78 23.22
CA ASP A 54 17.79 -10.17 22.78
C ASP A 54 16.70 -10.60 21.78
N ASP A 55 15.57 -9.86 21.75
CA ASP A 55 14.43 -10.17 20.87
C ASP A 55 14.54 -9.51 19.49
N VAL A 56 15.43 -8.51 19.32
CA VAL A 56 15.49 -7.66 18.12
C VAL A 56 15.59 -8.49 16.84
N GLU A 57 16.48 -9.48 16.83
CA GLU A 57 16.74 -10.30 15.64
C GLU A 57 15.53 -11.16 15.27
N GLY A 58 14.94 -11.83 16.27
CA GLY A 58 13.77 -12.67 16.10
C GLY A 58 12.56 -11.87 15.62
N VAL A 59 12.26 -10.75 16.29
CA VAL A 59 11.15 -9.86 15.94
C VAL A 59 11.32 -9.27 14.55
N ALA A 60 12.52 -8.81 14.18
CA ALA A 60 12.76 -8.25 12.86
C ALA A 60 12.56 -9.31 11.76
N LEU A 61 13.09 -10.52 11.94
CA LEU A 61 12.92 -11.61 10.99
C LEU A 61 11.47 -12.06 10.87
N GLU A 62 10.75 -12.18 11.99
CA GLU A 62 9.33 -12.55 12.02
C GLU A 62 8.49 -11.52 11.26
N TYR A 63 8.71 -10.22 11.53
CA TYR A 63 8.02 -9.12 10.87
C TYR A 63 8.27 -9.11 9.36
N ILE A 64 9.54 -9.22 8.95
CA ILE A 64 9.91 -9.23 7.53
C ILE A 64 9.36 -10.46 6.82
N ASN A 65 9.41 -11.64 7.44
CA ASN A 65 8.87 -12.85 6.82
C ASN A 65 7.36 -12.80 6.66
N TYR A 66 6.63 -12.21 7.61
CA TYR A 66 5.18 -12.04 7.51
C TYR A 66 4.81 -11.08 6.36
N ARG A 67 5.52 -9.95 6.25
CA ARG A 67 5.22 -8.89 5.28
C ARG A 67 5.74 -9.17 3.87
N TYR A 68 6.96 -9.69 3.75
CA TYR A 68 7.68 -9.82 2.48
C TYR A 68 7.88 -11.27 2.05
N GLY A 69 7.46 -12.24 2.86
CA GLY A 69 7.73 -13.65 2.64
C GLY A 69 9.20 -14.01 2.92
N LYS A 70 9.52 -15.29 2.67
CA LYS A 70 10.84 -15.87 2.97
C LYS A 70 11.81 -15.87 1.78
N LYS A 71 11.35 -15.49 0.58
CA LYS A 71 12.18 -15.48 -0.63
C LYS A 71 13.20 -14.34 -0.52
N LYS A 72 14.48 -14.64 -0.76
CA LYS A 72 15.55 -13.62 -0.73
C LYS A 72 15.38 -12.63 -1.88
N SER A 73 15.58 -11.35 -1.57
CA SER A 73 15.75 -10.25 -2.52
C SER A 73 16.58 -9.15 -1.85
N GLN A 74 17.31 -8.36 -2.66
CA GLN A 74 18.09 -7.22 -2.15
C GLN A 74 17.21 -6.30 -1.30
N GLU A 75 16.02 -6.02 -1.81
CA GLU A 75 15.07 -5.12 -1.19
C GLU A 75 14.55 -5.64 0.16
N ARG A 76 14.26 -6.94 0.27
CA ARG A 76 13.90 -7.58 1.55
C ARG A 76 15.03 -7.45 2.56
N ASP A 77 16.27 -7.70 2.14
CA ASP A 77 17.43 -7.68 3.01
C ASP A 77 17.76 -6.25 3.48
N ASP A 78 17.57 -5.25 2.62
CA ASP A 78 17.67 -3.84 2.98
C ASP A 78 16.61 -3.44 4.02
N GLN A 79 15.35 -3.87 3.84
CA GLN A 79 14.28 -3.60 4.82
C GLN A 79 14.54 -4.29 6.16
N LEU A 80 15.05 -5.52 6.13
CA LEU A 80 15.45 -6.25 7.33
C LEU A 80 16.58 -5.54 8.07
N LEU A 81 17.62 -5.08 7.37
CA LEU A 81 18.71 -4.32 7.96
C LEU A 81 18.22 -3.01 8.59
N ARG A 82 17.35 -2.27 7.89
CA ARG A 82 16.74 -1.03 8.40
C ARG A 82 15.92 -1.30 9.66
N LEU A 83 15.06 -2.31 9.64
CA LEU A 83 14.22 -2.68 10.78
C LEU A 83 15.04 -3.10 12.00
N ARG A 84 16.04 -3.98 11.80
CA ARG A 84 16.97 -4.38 12.87
C ARG A 84 17.65 -3.17 13.51
N THR A 85 18.26 -2.31 12.68
CA THR A 85 18.93 -1.08 13.15
C THR A 85 17.99 -0.20 13.96
N ALA A 86 16.75 -0.07 13.49
CA ALA A 86 15.74 0.74 14.13
C ALA A 86 15.27 0.16 15.48
N LEU A 87 15.07 -1.15 15.57
CA LEU A 87 14.73 -1.84 16.82
C LEU A 87 15.90 -1.78 17.82
N PHE A 88 17.15 -1.98 17.36
CA PHE A 88 18.35 -1.84 18.18
C PHE A 88 18.46 -0.45 18.83
N ALA A 89 18.01 0.62 18.18
CA ALA A 89 18.01 1.95 18.78
C ALA A 89 17.00 2.12 19.93
N THR A 90 15.98 1.26 20.00
CA THR A 90 14.88 1.35 20.99
C THR A 90 14.96 0.31 22.11
N ALA A 91 15.78 -0.73 21.91
CA ALA A 91 15.91 -1.86 22.84
C ALA A 91 16.68 -1.56 24.14
N PRO A 92 17.76 -0.74 24.15
CA PRO A 92 18.60 -0.54 25.33
C PRO A 92 17.81 -0.07 26.58
N PRO A 93 18.11 -0.58 27.79
CA PRO A 93 17.38 -0.22 29.01
C PRO A 93 17.36 1.28 29.33
N ASP A 94 18.39 2.01 28.93
CA ASP A 94 18.57 3.45 29.12
C ASP A 94 18.02 4.29 27.95
N SER A 95 17.56 3.67 26.86
CA SER A 95 16.96 4.40 25.74
C SER A 95 15.74 5.20 26.18
N LEU A 96 15.64 6.44 25.72
CA LEU A 96 14.45 7.27 25.92
C LEU A 96 13.25 6.72 25.12
N SER A 97 13.51 5.97 24.07
CA SER A 97 12.50 5.33 23.24
C SER A 97 12.29 3.85 23.60
N ARG A 98 11.09 3.33 23.33
CA ARG A 98 10.72 1.91 23.53
C ARG A 98 9.97 1.38 22.33
N GLY A 99 10.45 0.27 21.78
CA GLY A 99 9.75 -0.50 20.77
C GLY A 99 8.83 -1.53 21.41
N TYR A 100 7.62 -1.66 20.87
CA TYR A 100 6.63 -2.65 21.30
C TYR A 100 6.14 -3.47 20.11
N LYS A 101 6.02 -4.78 20.32
CA LYS A 101 5.31 -5.73 19.49
C LYS A 101 3.84 -5.75 19.92
N VAL A 102 2.94 -5.45 18.99
CA VAL A 102 1.49 -5.44 19.24
C VAL A 102 0.85 -6.57 18.43
N THR A 103 0.31 -7.56 19.13
CA THR A 103 -0.42 -8.70 18.56
C THR A 103 -1.91 -8.58 18.85
N ALA A 104 -2.71 -9.23 18.00
CA ALA A 104 -4.15 -9.27 18.12
C ALA A 104 -4.62 -10.54 18.85
N ASN A 105 -5.36 -10.37 19.95
CA ASN A 105 -6.04 -11.43 20.70
C ASN A 105 -7.58 -11.41 20.53
N GLY A 106 -8.10 -10.56 19.63
CA GLY A 106 -9.53 -10.41 19.39
C GLY A 106 -9.86 -9.82 18.02
N LYS A 107 -11.05 -9.19 17.91
CA LYS A 107 -11.53 -8.49 16.71
C LYS A 107 -11.91 -7.03 17.05
N GLY A 108 -12.08 -6.20 16.03
CA GLY A 108 -12.56 -4.82 16.18
C GLY A 108 -11.42 -3.80 16.18
N VAL A 109 -11.73 -2.61 16.72
CA VAL A 109 -10.81 -1.48 16.84
C VAL A 109 -10.59 -1.15 18.34
N PRO A 110 -9.77 -1.93 19.07
CA PRO A 110 -9.32 -1.57 20.41
C PRO A 110 -8.44 -0.32 20.45
N GLU A 111 -8.26 0.24 21.64
CA GLU A 111 -7.38 1.39 21.90
C GLU A 111 -6.06 0.94 22.55
N LEU A 112 -4.95 1.56 22.14
CA LEU A 112 -3.68 1.62 22.86
C LEU A 112 -3.48 3.04 23.38
N LYS A 113 -3.27 3.19 24.69
CA LYS A 113 -3.23 4.49 25.36
C LYS A 113 -1.92 4.69 26.09
N ALA A 114 -1.27 5.83 25.83
CA ALA A 114 -0.08 6.29 26.53
C ALA A 114 -0.44 7.47 27.43
N THR A 115 -0.13 7.39 28.72
CA THR A 115 -0.46 8.43 29.70
C THR A 115 0.78 8.89 30.46
N ARG A 116 0.98 10.21 30.58
CA ARG A 116 2.01 10.85 31.41
C ARG A 116 1.37 11.96 32.23
N GLY A 117 1.25 11.73 33.54
CA GLY A 117 0.47 12.61 34.41
C GLY A 117 -0.97 12.76 33.88
N ASN A 118 -1.38 13.98 33.57
CA ASN A 118 -2.72 14.29 33.05
C ASN A 118 -2.81 14.27 31.52
N ILE A 119 -1.68 14.06 30.82
CA ILE A 119 -1.64 14.01 29.36
C ILE A 119 -1.87 12.57 28.91
N SER A 120 -2.81 12.37 28.00
CA SER A 120 -3.08 11.08 27.39
C SER A 120 -3.10 11.20 25.89
N VAL A 121 -2.43 10.27 25.21
CA VAL A 121 -2.51 10.06 23.77
C VAL A 121 -3.12 8.68 23.51
N LYS A 122 -3.99 8.59 22.51
CA LYS A 122 -4.65 7.37 22.09
C LYS A 122 -4.22 6.99 20.68
N LEU A 123 -4.12 5.70 20.44
CA LEU A 123 -3.92 5.07 19.15
C LEU A 123 -5.00 4.01 18.98
N ASP A 124 -5.89 4.20 18.02
CA ASP A 124 -6.86 3.20 17.61
C ASP A 124 -6.13 2.08 16.86
N VAL A 125 -6.47 0.83 17.15
CA VAL A 125 -5.77 -0.33 16.56
C VAL A 125 -6.76 -1.24 15.87
N GLY A 126 -6.83 -1.18 14.54
CA GLY A 126 -7.65 -2.13 13.78
C GLY A 126 -7.05 -3.53 13.77
N LEU A 127 -7.85 -4.53 14.17
CA LEU A 127 -7.44 -5.93 14.18
C LEU A 127 -8.01 -6.67 12.96
N LEU A 128 -7.19 -6.83 11.92
CA LEU A 128 -7.67 -7.22 10.59
C LEU A 128 -7.14 -8.55 10.09
N PRO A 129 -8.01 -9.43 9.54
CA PRO A 129 -7.53 -10.64 8.87
C PRO A 129 -6.74 -10.26 7.61
N ARG A 130 -5.83 -11.15 7.19
CA ARG A 130 -5.17 -11.00 5.89
C ARG A 130 -6.22 -11.13 4.77
N LYS A 131 -6.21 -10.20 3.81
CA LYS A 131 -6.96 -10.34 2.56
C LYS A 131 -6.00 -10.43 1.39
N ASP A 132 -6.22 -11.41 0.53
CA ASP A 132 -5.46 -11.62 -0.70
C ASP A 132 -6.35 -11.40 -1.92
N PHE A 133 -5.86 -10.65 -2.90
CA PHE A 133 -6.49 -10.44 -4.21
C PHE A 133 -5.58 -10.93 -5.33
N LYS A 134 -6.17 -11.33 -6.45
CA LYS A 134 -5.47 -11.69 -7.68
C LYS A 134 -5.39 -10.49 -8.60
N ILE A 135 -4.17 -10.10 -8.98
CA ILE A 135 -3.92 -8.99 -9.91
C ILE A 135 -3.32 -9.51 -11.21
N ALA A 136 -3.72 -8.91 -12.33
CA ALA A 136 -3.08 -9.13 -13.62
C ALA A 136 -2.54 -7.79 -14.17
N PHE A 137 -1.37 -7.84 -14.80
CA PHE A 137 -0.77 -6.70 -15.50
C PHE A 137 -0.79 -6.97 -17.02
N ARG A 138 -1.44 -6.09 -17.79
CA ARG A 138 -1.58 -6.23 -19.24
C ARG A 138 -0.92 -5.06 -19.93
N PHE A 139 0.08 -5.36 -20.75
CA PHE A 139 0.93 -4.36 -21.39
C PHE A 139 0.49 -4.20 -22.84
N LEU A 140 0.16 -2.97 -23.25
CA LEU A 140 -0.45 -2.72 -24.55
C LEU A 140 0.60 -2.71 -25.67
N ARG A 141 0.33 -3.49 -26.72
CA ARG A 141 0.84 -3.28 -28.07
C ARG A 141 -0.30 -2.85 -28.98
N GLN A 142 -0.01 -1.94 -29.90
CA GLN A 142 -0.98 -1.47 -30.89
C GLN A 142 -0.33 -1.36 -32.26
N LEU A 143 -1.13 -1.08 -33.30
CA LEU A 143 -0.57 -0.72 -34.60
C LEU A 143 -0.22 0.78 -34.62
N ASP A 144 0.84 1.15 -35.32
CA ASP A 144 1.09 2.55 -35.70
C ASP A 144 0.33 2.91 -36.99
N GLN A 145 0.49 4.17 -37.44
CA GLN A 145 -0.12 4.65 -38.69
C GLN A 145 0.37 3.90 -39.95
N SER A 146 1.48 3.18 -39.85
CA SER A 146 2.05 2.35 -40.92
C SER A 146 1.68 0.87 -40.80
N ASN A 147 0.69 0.52 -39.95
CA ASN A 147 0.27 -0.86 -39.63
C ASN A 147 1.38 -1.74 -39.03
N LYS A 148 2.41 -1.15 -38.42
CA LYS A 148 3.44 -1.88 -37.69
C LYS A 148 3.05 -2.00 -36.23
N GLU A 149 3.30 -3.15 -35.63
CA GLU A 149 3.11 -3.35 -34.20
C GLU A 149 4.15 -2.57 -33.40
N ILE A 150 3.68 -1.75 -32.46
CA ILE A 150 4.49 -0.95 -31.53
C ILE A 150 4.09 -1.24 -30.08
N GLU A 151 5.06 -1.12 -29.17
CA GLU A 151 4.80 -1.11 -27.74
C GLU A 151 4.23 0.25 -27.37
N ALA A 152 3.01 0.27 -26.83
CA ALA A 152 2.31 1.50 -26.53
C ALA A 152 2.68 2.07 -25.16
N THR A 153 3.36 1.30 -24.32
CA THR A 153 3.84 1.66 -22.98
C THR A 153 5.34 1.40 -22.88
N ARG A 154 6.05 2.19 -22.08
CA ARG A 154 7.46 2.00 -21.75
C ARG A 154 7.70 0.82 -20.80
N TRP A 155 6.68 0.43 -20.05
CA TRP A 155 6.76 -0.67 -19.09
C TRP A 155 6.71 -2.02 -19.77
N LYS A 156 7.30 -3.02 -19.13
CA LYS A 156 7.39 -4.38 -19.68
C LYS A 156 6.92 -5.43 -18.67
N PRO A 157 6.49 -6.62 -19.13
CA PRO A 157 6.13 -7.73 -18.24
C PRO A 157 7.16 -8.04 -17.16
N GLU A 158 8.45 -7.82 -17.44
CA GLU A 158 9.56 -8.01 -16.50
C GLU A 158 9.54 -7.03 -15.31
N ASP A 159 8.82 -5.90 -15.43
CA ASP A 159 8.67 -4.90 -14.37
C ASP A 159 7.52 -5.26 -13.39
N ALA A 160 6.62 -6.17 -13.78
CA ALA A 160 5.47 -6.56 -12.96
C ALA A 160 5.84 -7.08 -11.55
N PRO A 161 6.92 -7.85 -11.34
CA PRO A 161 7.36 -8.23 -10.00
C PRO A 161 7.70 -7.03 -9.10
N TRP A 162 8.29 -5.96 -9.66
CA TRP A 162 8.57 -4.74 -8.92
C TRP A 162 7.28 -4.00 -8.57
N MET A 163 6.36 -3.86 -9.53
CA MET A 163 5.03 -3.24 -9.30
C MET A 163 4.25 -3.99 -8.20
N LEU A 164 4.16 -5.31 -8.31
CA LEU A 164 3.50 -6.17 -7.32
C LEU A 164 4.11 -5.99 -5.92
N THR A 165 5.44 -5.95 -5.86
CA THR A 165 6.17 -5.76 -4.60
C THR A 165 5.78 -4.43 -3.98
N ARG A 166 5.79 -3.34 -4.75
CA ARG A 166 5.45 -2.00 -4.26
C ARG A 166 4.00 -1.87 -3.82
N LEU A 167 3.06 -2.46 -4.55
CA LEU A 167 1.65 -2.50 -4.13
C LEU A 167 1.49 -3.26 -2.81
N ASN A 168 2.10 -4.42 -2.67
CA ASN A 168 2.06 -5.19 -1.43
C ASN A 168 2.70 -4.46 -0.25
N TRP A 169 3.64 -3.56 -0.51
CA TRP A 169 4.20 -2.72 0.55
C TRP A 169 3.21 -1.65 1.00
N ILE A 170 2.62 -0.93 0.04
CA ILE A 170 1.66 0.13 0.30
C ILE A 170 0.46 -0.43 1.06
N PHE A 171 -0.19 -1.46 0.50
CA PHE A 171 -1.44 -2.01 1.03
C PHE A 171 -1.24 -2.99 2.18
N GLY A 172 -0.14 -3.76 2.15
CA GLY A 172 0.14 -4.76 3.17
C GLY A 172 0.36 -4.08 4.52
N ALA A 173 1.27 -3.11 4.59
CA ALA A 173 1.60 -2.39 5.82
C ALA A 173 0.38 -1.70 6.44
N GLN A 174 -0.44 -1.06 5.59
CA GLN A 174 -1.51 -0.16 6.02
C GLN A 174 -2.84 -0.85 6.29
N ALA A 175 -3.19 -1.92 5.56
CA ALA A 175 -4.51 -2.56 5.66
C ALA A 175 -4.48 -4.09 5.68
N ASN A 176 -3.28 -4.70 5.75
CA ASN A 176 -3.12 -6.16 5.72
C ASN A 176 -3.71 -6.80 4.45
N ILE A 177 -3.62 -6.07 3.34
CA ILE A 177 -4.09 -6.48 2.02
C ILE A 177 -2.87 -6.83 1.16
N PHE A 178 -2.96 -7.96 0.47
CA PHE A 178 -1.92 -8.43 -0.42
C PHE A 178 -2.48 -8.82 -1.77
N PHE A 179 -1.63 -8.78 -2.77
CA PHE A 179 -1.90 -9.12 -4.14
C PHE A 179 -0.99 -10.26 -4.55
N THR A 180 -1.56 -11.19 -5.30
CA THR A 180 -0.83 -12.24 -6.00
C THR A 180 -1.00 -12.03 -7.50
N GLN A 181 0.11 -11.90 -8.21
CA GLN A 181 0.09 -11.79 -9.67
C GLN A 181 -0.36 -13.12 -10.29
N VAL A 182 -1.38 -13.08 -11.14
CA VAL A 182 -1.86 -14.23 -11.91
C VAL A 182 -1.46 -14.18 -13.38
N ASP A 183 -1.15 -12.99 -13.90
CA ASP A 183 -0.68 -12.78 -15.27
C ASP A 183 0.14 -11.48 -15.35
N ALA A 184 1.16 -11.49 -16.19
CA ALA A 184 1.90 -10.31 -16.61
C ALA A 184 2.35 -10.57 -18.05
N SER A 185 1.64 -10.00 -19.02
CA SER A 185 1.95 -10.28 -20.42
C SER A 185 1.47 -9.19 -21.37
N TRP A 186 2.14 -9.13 -22.51
CA TRP A 186 1.73 -8.29 -23.63
C TRP A 186 0.39 -8.74 -24.21
N PHE A 187 -0.38 -7.78 -24.71
CA PHE A 187 -1.52 -8.03 -25.57
C PHE A 187 -1.51 -7.05 -26.74
N THR A 188 -2.01 -7.47 -27.89
CA THR A 188 -1.98 -6.66 -29.09
C THR A 188 -3.39 -6.31 -29.53
N VAL A 189 -3.64 -5.01 -29.66
CA VAL A 189 -4.82 -4.48 -30.36
C VAL A 189 -4.44 -4.23 -31.81
N LYS A 190 -5.12 -4.87 -32.76
CA LYS A 190 -4.88 -4.71 -34.21
C LYS A 190 -5.56 -3.45 -34.76
N LYS A 191 -5.34 -2.31 -34.11
CA LYS A 191 -5.84 -0.98 -34.46
C LYS A 191 -4.81 0.06 -34.03
N ALA A 192 -4.69 1.14 -34.80
CA ALA A 192 -3.97 2.33 -34.36
C ALA A 192 -4.89 3.17 -33.49
N LEU A 193 -4.71 3.09 -32.17
CA LEU A 193 -5.47 3.85 -31.17
C LEU A 193 -4.89 5.26 -30.98
N GLY A 194 -3.71 5.52 -31.55
CA GLY A 194 -3.01 6.80 -31.43
C GLY A 194 -2.14 6.88 -30.17
N PRO A 195 -1.41 8.00 -30.01
CA PRO A 195 -0.52 8.20 -28.86
C PRO A 195 -1.30 8.34 -27.55
N LYS A 196 -2.47 8.99 -27.58
CA LYS A 196 -3.37 9.16 -26.44
C LYS A 196 -4.65 8.36 -26.67
N ILE A 197 -4.90 7.38 -25.81
CA ILE A 197 -6.02 6.44 -25.96
C ILE A 197 -7.29 7.06 -25.40
N MET A 198 -8.33 7.15 -26.22
CA MET A 198 -9.63 7.65 -25.79
C MET A 198 -10.37 6.61 -24.94
N ARG A 199 -11.15 7.05 -23.96
CA ARG A 199 -11.94 6.18 -23.06
C ARG A 199 -12.84 5.19 -23.79
N ASP A 200 -13.53 5.61 -24.84
CA ASP A 200 -14.42 4.74 -25.61
C ASP A 200 -13.64 3.68 -26.40
N ASP A 201 -12.47 4.05 -26.93
CA ASP A 201 -11.56 3.11 -27.58
C ASP A 201 -10.97 2.12 -26.55
N PHE A 202 -10.60 2.59 -25.35
CA PHE A 202 -10.14 1.73 -24.27
C PHE A 202 -11.20 0.68 -23.90
N ARG A 203 -12.45 1.11 -23.68
CA ARG A 203 -13.57 0.22 -23.36
C ARG A 203 -13.85 -0.79 -24.47
N THR A 204 -13.78 -0.35 -25.72
CA THR A 204 -14.16 -1.18 -26.87
C THR A 204 -13.06 -2.17 -27.24
N TYR A 205 -11.80 -1.76 -27.21
CA TYR A 205 -10.69 -2.52 -27.80
C TYR A 205 -9.69 -3.06 -26.79
N ILE A 206 -9.59 -2.50 -25.58
CA ILE A 206 -8.59 -2.90 -24.57
C ILE A 206 -9.21 -3.75 -23.47
N VAL A 207 -10.31 -3.30 -22.85
CA VAL A 207 -11.01 -4.02 -21.77
C VAL A 207 -11.33 -5.49 -22.10
N PRO A 208 -11.72 -5.86 -23.35
CA PRO A 208 -11.95 -7.27 -23.69
C PRO A 208 -10.73 -8.19 -23.47
N HIS A 209 -9.52 -7.64 -23.41
CA HIS A 209 -8.28 -8.39 -23.14
C HIS A 209 -7.97 -8.56 -21.64
N LYS A 210 -8.94 -8.29 -20.74
CA LYS A 210 -8.76 -8.50 -19.30
C LYS A 210 -8.53 -9.97 -18.97
N THR A 211 -7.73 -10.23 -17.94
CA THR A 211 -7.36 -11.60 -17.56
C THR A 211 -8.50 -12.26 -16.80
N LYS A 212 -9.01 -13.38 -17.34
CA LYS A 212 -10.03 -14.18 -16.65
C LYS A 212 -9.47 -14.73 -15.33
N GLY A 213 -10.21 -14.54 -14.24
CA GLY A 213 -9.84 -15.04 -12.91
C GLY A 213 -8.92 -14.14 -12.09
N ALA A 214 -8.55 -12.96 -12.61
CA ALA A 214 -8.02 -11.87 -11.80
C ALA A 214 -9.18 -11.13 -11.10
N ASP A 215 -8.96 -10.69 -9.86
CA ASP A 215 -9.92 -9.81 -9.16
C ASP A 215 -9.85 -8.38 -9.70
N ILE A 216 -8.67 -7.96 -10.16
CA ILE A 216 -8.43 -6.71 -10.88
C ILE A 216 -7.42 -6.94 -12.01
N THR A 217 -7.68 -6.36 -13.18
CA THR A 217 -6.68 -6.26 -14.26
C THR A 217 -6.25 -4.82 -14.41
N CYS A 218 -4.94 -4.56 -14.35
CA CYS A 218 -4.37 -3.25 -14.61
C CYS A 218 -3.73 -3.23 -16.00
N PHE A 219 -4.21 -2.32 -16.84
CA PHE A 219 -3.72 -2.08 -18.18
C PHE A 219 -2.70 -0.95 -18.17
N LEU A 220 -1.54 -1.24 -18.72
CA LEU A 220 -0.40 -0.34 -18.80
C LEU A 220 -0.35 0.18 -20.22
N VAL A 221 -0.56 1.49 -20.34
CA VAL A 221 -0.67 2.21 -21.61
C VAL A 221 0.20 3.45 -21.58
N GLY A 222 0.62 3.95 -22.74
CA GLY A 222 1.47 5.14 -22.83
C GLY A 222 0.77 6.37 -22.28
N ASP A 223 -0.34 6.73 -22.90
CA ASP A 223 -1.17 7.87 -22.51
C ASP A 223 -2.67 7.55 -22.70
N TYR A 224 -3.50 8.14 -21.86
CA TYR A 224 -4.93 7.86 -21.76
C TYR A 224 -5.71 9.16 -21.48
N ASP A 225 -6.82 9.35 -22.20
CA ASP A 225 -7.74 10.46 -21.95
C ASP A 225 -8.70 10.13 -20.81
N ALA A 226 -8.18 10.24 -19.59
CA ALA A 226 -8.98 10.25 -18.38
C ALA A 226 -9.75 11.57 -18.25
N ARG A 227 -10.77 11.62 -17.36
CA ARG A 227 -11.56 12.83 -17.14
C ARG A 227 -10.65 13.98 -16.65
N ALA A 228 -11.08 15.23 -16.82
CA ALA A 228 -10.30 16.40 -16.38
C ALA A 228 -9.89 16.43 -14.90
N THR A 229 -10.45 15.54 -14.06
CA THR A 229 -10.15 15.35 -12.63
C THR A 229 -9.22 14.17 -12.32
N GLU A 230 -8.85 13.37 -13.32
CA GLU A 230 -8.14 12.09 -13.19
C GLU A 230 -6.89 12.18 -14.06
N ALA A 231 -5.80 12.74 -13.53
CA ALA A 231 -4.69 13.20 -14.38
C ALA A 231 -3.74 12.09 -14.87
N ALA A 232 -3.83 10.86 -14.35
CA ALA A 232 -2.82 9.82 -14.62
C ALA A 232 -3.34 8.37 -14.67
N GLY A 233 -4.61 8.12 -14.38
CA GLY A 233 -5.19 6.78 -14.36
C GLY A 233 -6.71 6.82 -14.27
N GLU A 234 -7.34 5.66 -14.43
CA GLU A 234 -8.77 5.51 -14.15
C GLU A 234 -9.11 4.06 -13.74
N TYR A 235 -9.90 3.91 -12.70
CA TYR A 235 -10.57 2.67 -12.33
C TYR A 235 -12.00 2.60 -12.90
N LEU A 236 -12.29 1.55 -13.67
CA LEU A 236 -13.63 1.26 -14.20
C LEU A 236 -14.31 0.21 -13.32
N ASP A 237 -15.25 0.66 -12.50
CA ASP A 237 -15.99 -0.13 -11.51
C ASP A 237 -16.82 -1.27 -12.10
N ASP A 238 -17.54 -0.99 -13.19
CA ASP A 238 -18.36 -1.94 -13.94
C ASP A 238 -17.54 -3.07 -14.59
N GLN A 239 -16.26 -2.82 -14.84
CA GLN A 239 -15.37 -3.77 -15.52
C GLN A 239 -14.36 -4.44 -14.58
N GLN A 240 -14.12 -3.86 -13.40
CA GLN A 240 -13.08 -4.25 -12.44
C GLN A 240 -11.67 -4.20 -13.06
N VAL A 241 -11.39 -3.11 -13.76
CA VAL A 241 -10.10 -2.88 -14.41
C VAL A 241 -9.58 -1.49 -14.07
N CYS A 242 -8.26 -1.36 -14.04
CA CYS A 242 -7.59 -0.08 -13.91
C CYS A 242 -6.77 0.21 -15.17
N VAL A 243 -6.65 1.48 -15.55
CA VAL A 243 -5.69 1.94 -16.56
C VAL A 243 -4.72 2.91 -15.89
N VAL A 244 -3.44 2.76 -16.21
CA VAL A 244 -2.36 3.61 -15.68
C VAL A 244 -1.50 4.08 -16.83
N VAL A 245 -1.26 5.39 -16.92
CA VAL A 245 -0.40 5.99 -17.96
C VAL A 245 1.07 5.91 -17.57
N ASP A 246 1.97 5.96 -18.55
CA ASP A 246 3.41 5.85 -18.31
C ASP A 246 3.96 7.00 -17.45
N ASP A 247 3.59 8.23 -17.81
CA ASP A 247 4.06 9.47 -17.20
C ASP A 247 2.98 10.07 -16.29
N GLY A 248 2.58 9.30 -15.26
CA GLY A 248 1.86 9.89 -14.15
C GLY A 248 2.71 11.00 -13.54
N ASN A 249 2.22 12.24 -13.58
CA ASN A 249 2.95 13.40 -13.06
C ASN A 249 2.20 14.06 -11.89
N PRO A 250 1.97 13.36 -10.77
CA PRO A 250 1.58 14.01 -9.54
C PRO A 250 2.73 14.93 -9.08
N PRO A 251 2.44 16.17 -8.63
CA PRO A 251 3.45 17.22 -8.37
C PRO A 251 4.42 16.94 -7.20
N VAL A 252 4.51 15.71 -6.69
CA VAL A 252 5.08 15.39 -5.37
C VAL A 252 6.07 14.20 -5.37
N PHE A 253 6.27 13.49 -6.49
CA PHE A 253 7.14 12.29 -6.51
C PHE A 253 8.27 12.34 -7.54
N ASP A 254 9.40 11.73 -7.19
CA ASP A 254 10.48 11.44 -8.14
C ASP A 254 10.02 10.40 -9.18
N TYR A 255 10.55 10.50 -10.40
CA TYR A 255 10.07 9.95 -11.68
C TYR A 255 9.79 8.42 -11.81
N GLY A 256 9.87 7.63 -10.74
CA GLY A 256 9.40 6.24 -10.70
C GLY A 256 8.39 5.93 -9.59
N GLU A 257 8.37 6.72 -8.52
CA GLU A 257 7.41 6.57 -7.41
C GLU A 257 6.04 7.14 -7.78
N ALA A 258 6.01 8.14 -8.67
CA ALA A 258 4.80 8.70 -9.24
C ALA A 258 3.89 7.64 -9.89
N PHE A 259 4.44 6.82 -10.78
CA PHE A 259 3.70 5.77 -11.48
C PHE A 259 3.06 4.76 -10.52
N ILE A 260 3.83 4.31 -9.52
CA ILE A 260 3.32 3.40 -8.49
C ILE A 260 2.27 4.09 -7.62
N GLY A 261 2.44 5.40 -7.36
CA GLY A 261 1.46 6.24 -6.69
C GLY A 261 0.10 6.17 -7.35
N VAL A 262 0.07 6.43 -8.66
CA VAL A 262 -1.15 6.38 -9.49
C VAL A 262 -1.73 4.97 -9.52
N MET A 263 -0.92 3.95 -9.76
CA MET A 263 -1.40 2.56 -9.77
C MET A 263 -2.04 2.17 -8.44
N ALA A 264 -1.41 2.54 -7.33
CA ALA A 264 -1.96 2.32 -6.00
C ALA A 264 -3.24 3.13 -5.78
N HIS A 265 -3.33 4.35 -6.28
CA HIS A 265 -4.56 5.15 -6.22
C HIS A 265 -5.74 4.43 -6.90
N GLU A 266 -5.55 3.94 -8.13
CA GLU A 266 -6.61 3.22 -8.86
C GLU A 266 -6.98 1.88 -8.20
N ILE A 267 -6.00 1.18 -7.64
CA ILE A 267 -6.27 -0.02 -6.84
C ILE A 267 -7.01 0.32 -5.55
N GLY A 268 -6.77 1.51 -4.98
CA GLY A 268 -7.56 2.06 -3.89
C GLY A 268 -9.05 2.13 -4.26
N HIS A 269 -9.38 2.71 -5.42
CA HIS A 269 -10.76 2.75 -5.92
C HIS A 269 -11.38 1.36 -6.07
N PHE A 270 -10.64 0.38 -6.59
CA PHE A 270 -11.08 -1.02 -6.61
C PHE A 270 -11.45 -1.55 -5.22
N LEU A 271 -10.58 -1.31 -4.23
CA LEU A 271 -10.80 -1.78 -2.86
C LEU A 271 -11.99 -1.09 -2.19
N HIS A 272 -12.25 0.18 -2.47
CA HIS A 272 -13.44 0.91 -2.01
C HIS A 272 -14.72 0.36 -2.66
N HIS A 273 -14.73 0.24 -3.99
CA HIS A 273 -15.90 -0.22 -4.75
C HIS A 273 -16.32 -1.65 -4.34
N LYS A 274 -15.36 -2.59 -4.23
CA LYS A 274 -15.66 -3.97 -3.80
C LYS A 274 -16.30 -4.06 -2.41
N ARG A 275 -16.21 -3.01 -1.60
CA ARG A 275 -16.76 -2.96 -0.24
C ARG A 275 -18.07 -2.20 -0.13
N ASN A 276 -18.58 -1.64 -1.23
CA ASN A 276 -19.76 -0.78 -1.22
C ASN A 276 -19.61 0.42 -0.25
N ILE A 277 -18.38 0.87 -0.04
CA ILE A 277 -18.08 2.04 0.79
C ILE A 277 -18.20 3.26 -0.11
N ALA A 278 -19.13 4.16 0.21
CA ALA A 278 -19.23 5.47 -0.44
C ALA A 278 -18.03 6.33 -0.02
N GLY A 279 -17.00 6.38 -0.86
CA GLY A 279 -15.81 7.22 -0.62
C GLY A 279 -14.95 7.28 -1.88
N SER A 280 -14.48 8.48 -2.21
CA SER A 280 -13.66 8.72 -3.41
C SER A 280 -12.17 8.45 -3.19
N GLY A 281 -11.73 8.02 -2.00
CA GLY A 281 -10.30 7.96 -1.65
C GLY A 281 -9.59 9.34 -1.71
N HIS A 282 -10.29 10.40 -2.11
CA HIS A 282 -9.81 11.78 -2.16
C HIS A 282 -10.14 12.45 -0.83
N HIS A 283 -9.14 12.54 0.06
CA HIS A 283 -9.30 13.24 1.33
C HIS A 283 -8.79 14.67 1.25
N SER A 284 -9.45 15.57 1.97
CA SER A 284 -9.02 16.95 2.23
C SER A 284 -8.35 17.10 3.61
N ARG A 285 -7.88 16.01 4.23
CA ARG A 285 -7.33 16.00 5.60
C ARG A 285 -5.83 16.32 5.59
N GLY A 286 -5.44 17.40 6.27
CA GLY A 286 -4.03 17.71 6.55
C GLY A 286 -3.37 16.58 7.34
N GLY A 287 -2.14 16.21 6.94
CA GLY A 287 -1.35 15.15 7.59
C GLY A 287 -1.23 13.88 6.75
N ILE A 288 -2.14 13.61 5.82
CA ILE A 288 -1.95 12.59 4.78
C ILE A 288 -0.98 13.18 3.76
N LEU A 289 0.22 12.61 3.63
CA LEU A 289 1.07 12.88 2.47
C LEU A 289 0.25 12.47 1.24
N LEU A 290 -0.19 13.50 0.49
CA LEU A 290 -1.16 13.52 -0.62
C LEU A 290 -2.66 13.79 -0.31
N SER A 291 -2.99 14.66 0.64
CA SER A 291 -4.26 15.40 0.59
C SER A 291 -4.12 16.62 -0.37
N SER A 292 -3.96 16.39 -1.67
CA SER A 292 -4.07 17.44 -2.69
C SER A 292 -5.41 17.39 -3.45
N GLY A 293 -6.30 16.46 -3.08
CA GLY A 293 -7.59 16.29 -3.72
C GLY A 293 -7.57 15.48 -5.02
N MET A 294 -6.46 14.82 -5.39
CA MET A 294 -6.41 13.98 -6.62
C MET A 294 -5.87 12.56 -6.43
N GLU A 295 -4.93 12.29 -5.53
CA GLU A 295 -4.36 10.93 -5.37
C GLU A 295 -3.97 10.70 -3.91
N SER A 296 -4.10 9.50 -3.35
CA SER A 296 -3.72 9.21 -1.96
C SER A 296 -3.11 7.81 -1.85
N LEU A 297 -1.93 7.73 -1.24
CA LEU A 297 -1.22 6.49 -0.91
C LEU A 297 -1.51 5.98 0.52
N ALA A 298 -2.24 6.78 1.31
CA ALA A 298 -2.72 6.38 2.62
C ALA A 298 -4.16 5.88 2.54
N LEU A 299 -4.44 4.72 3.12
CA LEU A 299 -5.80 4.18 3.19
C LEU A 299 -6.60 4.86 4.31
N ASP A 300 -7.82 5.30 4.01
CA ASP A 300 -8.70 5.93 5.01
C ASP A 300 -8.91 4.98 6.21
N LYS A 301 -8.89 5.53 7.42
CA LYS A 301 -9.39 4.86 8.63
C LYS A 301 -10.76 4.25 8.38
N ASP A 302 -11.65 4.91 7.64
CA ASP A 302 -12.99 4.41 7.30
C ASP A 302 -12.97 3.21 6.31
N LEU A 303 -11.99 3.16 5.40
CA LEU A 303 -11.73 1.98 4.56
C LEU A 303 -11.29 0.77 5.40
N VAL A 304 -10.68 1.06 6.54
CA VAL A 304 -9.99 0.11 7.39
C VAL A 304 -10.84 -0.34 8.59
N THR A 305 -11.73 0.51 9.11
CA THR A 305 -12.71 0.17 10.16
C THR A 305 -13.78 -0.77 9.63
N ASP A 306 -14.21 -0.64 8.37
CA ASP A 306 -15.16 -1.59 7.75
C ASP A 306 -14.57 -3.00 7.56
N LEU A 307 -13.23 -3.14 7.55
CA LEU A 307 -12.58 -4.47 7.59
C LEU A 307 -12.80 -5.21 8.92
N THR A 308 -13.23 -4.52 9.98
CA THR A 308 -13.55 -5.14 11.28
C THR A 308 -14.99 -5.68 11.37
N ALA A 309 -15.88 -5.28 10.46
CA ALA A 309 -17.24 -5.80 10.36
C ALA A 309 -17.32 -7.24 9.79
N TRP A 310 -16.16 -7.88 9.56
CA TRP A 310 -15.99 -9.23 9.01
C TRP A 310 -15.47 -10.25 10.05
#